data_AF-S6UUI5-F1
#
_entry.id   AF-S6UUI5-F1
#
_cell.length_a   1.000
_cell.length_b   1.000
_cell.length_c   1.000
_cell.angle_alpha   90.00
_cell.angle_beta   90.00
_cell.angle_gamma   90.00
#
_symmetry.space_group_name_H-M   'P 1'
#
loop_
_entity.id
_entity.type
_entity.pdbx_description
1 polymer ?
#
loop_
_entity_poly.entity_id
_entity_poly.type
_entity_poly.pdbx_seq_one_letter_code
_entity_poly.pdbx_strand_id
1 'polypeptide(L)'
;PEVPGLVFGLDRGGSCTGFAYRLPDDCLEKSLLALWEREMPYPSYRPHWLNCRLEDGRQVQALGFVLERHLPSYAGNLPDSVLSQVLA
;
A
#
# COMPACT_ATOMS: atom_id res chain seq x y z
N PRO A 1 -6.66 19.59 6.22
CA PRO A 1 -8.10 19.36 6.01
C PRO A 1 -8.82 19.16 7.35
N GLU A 2 -10.05 19.63 7.47
CA GLU A 2 -10.82 19.56 8.74
C GLU A 2 -11.36 18.14 9.02
N VAL A 3 -11.58 17.34 7.97
CA VAL A 3 -12.01 15.93 8.08
C VAL A 3 -11.19 15.07 7.12
N PRO A 4 -10.06 14.48 7.56
CA PRO A 4 -9.29 13.57 6.72
C PRO A 4 -10.02 12.24 6.53
N GLY A 5 -10.07 11.74 5.30
CA GLY A 5 -10.55 10.39 5.01
C GLY A 5 -9.54 9.31 5.45
N LEU A 6 -10.00 8.06 5.51
CA LEU A 6 -9.16 6.89 5.79
C LEU A 6 -9.00 6.04 4.54
N VAL A 7 -7.77 5.54 4.33
CA VAL A 7 -7.43 4.57 3.29
C VAL A 7 -6.62 3.44 3.91
N PHE A 8 -6.72 2.25 3.35
CA PHE A 8 -5.90 1.12 3.78
C PHE A 8 -4.45 1.31 3.32
N GLY A 9 -3.52 0.79 4.13
CA GLY A 9 -2.11 0.72 3.76
C GLY A 9 -1.44 -0.51 4.36
N LEU A 10 -0.33 -0.92 3.76
CA LEU A 10 0.49 -2.01 4.27
C LEU A 10 1.34 -1.50 5.43
N ASP A 11 1.26 -2.16 6.58
CA ASP A 11 2.03 -1.83 7.77
C ASP A 11 2.89 -3.03 8.23
N ARG A 12 3.91 -2.75 9.04
CA ARG A 12 4.82 -3.77 9.59
C ARG A 12 4.11 -4.62 10.64
N GLY A 13 4.41 -5.93 10.65
CA GLY A 13 4.05 -6.82 11.76
C GLY A 13 3.04 -7.92 11.43
N GLY A 14 2.65 -8.08 10.16
CA GLY A 14 1.75 -9.15 9.74
C GLY A 14 1.87 -9.52 8.28
N SER A 15 0.86 -10.24 7.79
CA SER A 15 0.67 -10.60 6.39
C SER A 15 -0.73 -10.21 5.95
N CYS A 16 -0.88 -9.76 4.71
CA CYS A 16 -2.16 -9.53 4.09
C CYS A 16 -2.32 -10.43 2.86
N THR A 17 -3.57 -10.73 2.52
CA THR A 17 -3.91 -11.33 1.22
C THR A 17 -4.14 -10.23 0.20
N GLY A 18 -3.68 -10.43 -1.02
CA GLY A 18 -3.85 -9.48 -2.11
C GLY A 18 -3.42 -10.10 -3.43
N PHE A 19 -3.20 -9.25 -4.44
CA PHE A 19 -2.82 -9.67 -5.77
C PHE A 19 -1.43 -9.15 -6.13
N ALA A 20 -0.63 -9.98 -6.80
CA ALA A 20 0.63 -9.58 -7.41
C ALA A 20 0.44 -9.51 -8.94
N TYR A 21 0.70 -8.34 -9.53
CA TYR A 21 0.59 -8.13 -10.96
C TYR A 21 1.98 -8.13 -11.61
N ARG A 22 2.17 -8.88 -12.69
CA ARG A 22 3.36 -8.77 -13.54
C ARG A 22 3.12 -7.67 -14.56
N LEU A 23 3.96 -6.65 -14.54
CA LEU A 23 3.93 -5.60 -15.55
C LEU A 23 4.52 -6.13 -16.88
N PRO A 24 3.98 -5.74 -18.05
CA PRO A 24 4.55 -6.07 -19.35
C PRO A 24 5.95 -5.46 -19.53
N ASP A 25 6.87 -6.22 -20.12
CA ASP A 25 8.27 -5.80 -20.26
C ASP A 25 8.45 -4.66 -21.29
N ASP A 26 7.58 -4.58 -22.29
CA ASP A 26 7.58 -3.58 -23.37
C ASP A 26 7.20 -2.17 -22.91
N CYS A 27 6.48 -2.05 -21.80
CA CYS A 27 5.99 -0.78 -21.25
C CYS A 27 6.34 -0.57 -19.77
N LEU A 28 7.31 -1.32 -19.24
CA LEU A 28 7.59 -1.41 -17.81
C LEU A 28 7.80 -0.04 -17.15
N GLU A 29 8.66 0.81 -17.73
CA GLU A 29 8.97 2.13 -17.20
C GLU A 29 7.73 3.03 -17.14
N LYS A 30 6.93 3.06 -18.21
CA LYS A 30 5.70 3.84 -18.28
C LYS A 30 4.65 3.34 -17.27
N SER A 31 4.49 2.03 -17.15
CA SER A 31 3.57 1.43 -16.18
C SER A 31 4.01 1.70 -14.74
N LEU A 32 5.31 1.62 -14.45
CA LEU A 32 5.86 1.92 -13.14
C LEU A 32 5.73 3.41 -12.78
N LEU A 33 5.98 4.31 -13.74
CA LEU A 33 5.81 5.75 -13.54
C LEU A 33 4.34 6.10 -13.25
N ALA A 34 3.40 5.56 -14.02
CA ALA A 34 1.97 5.78 -13.78
C ALA A 34 1.53 5.25 -12.40
N LEU A 35 2.08 4.11 -11.97
CA LEU A 35 1.87 3.58 -10.62
C LEU A 35 2.45 4.53 -9.57
N TRP A 36 3.67 5.02 -9.78
CA TRP A 36 4.33 5.94 -8.87
C TRP A 36 3.56 7.25 -8.71
N GLU A 37 3.12 7.87 -9.80
CA GLU A 37 2.33 9.11 -9.78
C GLU A 37 1.02 8.97 -9.00
N ARG A 38 0.40 7.78 -9.08
CA ARG A 38 -0.86 7.49 -8.37
C ARG A 38 -0.66 7.19 -6.89
N GLU A 39 0.37 6.43 -6.53
CA GLU A 39 0.59 5.93 -5.17
C GLU A 39 1.47 6.84 -4.31
N MET A 40 2.30 7.68 -4.92
CA MET A 40 3.22 8.60 -4.23
C MET A 40 2.85 10.10 -4.37
N PRO A 41 1.57 10.54 -4.37
CA PRO A 41 1.24 11.97 -4.43
C PRO A 41 1.58 12.69 -3.10
N TYR A 42 1.64 11.93 -2.00
CA TYR A 42 2.03 12.40 -0.67
C TYR A 42 3.07 11.43 -0.08
N PRO A 43 3.96 11.88 0.82
CA PRO A 43 5.04 11.05 1.36
C PRO A 43 4.57 9.92 2.29
N SER A 44 3.28 9.62 2.38
CA SER A 44 2.69 8.63 3.31
C SER A 44 3.18 7.20 3.14
N TYR A 45 3.71 6.87 1.95
CA TYR A 45 4.20 5.55 1.62
C TYR A 45 5.67 5.59 1.24
N ARG A 46 6.33 4.44 1.34
CA ARG A 46 7.62 4.16 0.72
C ARG A 46 7.56 2.91 -0.15
N PRO A 47 8.28 2.87 -1.28
CA PRO A 47 8.45 1.65 -2.04
C PRO A 47 9.26 0.62 -1.23
N HIS A 48 8.85 -0.64 -1.28
CA HIS A 48 9.57 -1.74 -0.65
C HIS A 48 9.38 -3.03 -1.44
N TRP A 49 10.45 -3.83 -1.53
CA TRP A 49 10.35 -5.19 -2.05
C TRP A 49 9.78 -6.10 -0.97
N LEU A 50 8.67 -6.75 -1.29
CA LEU A 50 7.94 -7.64 -0.40
C LEU A 50 8.12 -9.08 -0.85
N ASN A 51 8.31 -9.97 0.14
CA ASN A 51 8.24 -11.42 -0.07
C ASN A 51 6.76 -11.81 -0.21
N CYS A 52 6.36 -12.26 -1.39
CA CYS A 52 4.99 -12.72 -1.66
C CYS A 52 4.98 -14.23 -1.89
N ARG A 53 4.02 -14.92 -1.26
CA ARG A 53 3.70 -16.31 -1.56
C ARG A 53 2.46 -16.33 -2.44
N LEU A 54 2.59 -16.87 -3.65
CA LEU A 54 1.49 -17.05 -4.59
C LEU A 54 0.66 -18.28 -4.21
N GLU A 55 -0.57 -18.36 -4.71
CA GLU A 55 -1.48 -19.49 -4.45
C GLU A 55 -0.92 -20.83 -4.95
N ASP A 56 -0.14 -20.80 -6.03
CA ASP A 56 0.56 -21.97 -6.59
C ASP A 56 1.81 -22.39 -5.79
N GLY A 57 2.08 -21.73 -4.65
CA GLY A 57 3.19 -22.04 -3.76
C GLY A 57 4.51 -21.36 -4.14
N ARG A 58 4.61 -20.67 -5.27
CA ARG A 58 5.82 -19.92 -5.63
C ARG A 58 6.05 -18.76 -4.68
N GLN A 59 7.34 -18.47 -4.43
CA GLN A 59 7.77 -17.27 -3.73
C GLN A 59 8.34 -16.27 -4.74
N VAL A 60 7.86 -15.03 -4.69
CA VAL A 60 8.29 -13.96 -5.60
C VAL A 60 8.60 -12.69 -4.81
N GLN A 61 9.45 -11.83 -5.36
CA GLN A 61 9.56 -10.44 -4.94
C GLN A 61 8.53 -9.60 -5.69
N ALA A 62 7.77 -8.79 -4.99
CA ALA A 62 6.89 -7.80 -5.58
C ALA A 62 7.16 -6.42 -5.00
N LEU A 63 7.09 -5.38 -5.84
CA LEU A 63 7.15 -4.01 -5.36
C LEU A 63 5.81 -3.65 -4.71
N GLY A 64 5.86 -3.17 -3.47
CA GLY A 64 4.70 -2.64 -2.75
C GLY A 64 4.97 -1.27 -2.15
N PHE A 65 3.91 -0.55 -1.81
CA PHE A 65 3.97 0.75 -1.14
C PHE A 65 3.54 0.57 0.32
N VAL A 66 4.49 0.76 1.23
CA VAL A 66 4.34 0.48 2.67
C VAL A 66 4.25 1.79 3.44
N LEU A 67 3.35 1.87 4.41
CA LEU A 67 3.14 3.07 5.24
C LEU A 67 4.40 3.48 6.00
N GLU A 68 4.61 4.79 6.10
CA GLU A 68 5.63 5.40 6.96
C GLU A 68 5.02 5.86 8.29
N ARG A 69 5.25 5.08 9.36
CA ARG A 69 4.66 5.31 10.70
C ARG A 69 5.03 6.65 11.34
N HIS A 70 6.14 7.25 10.93
CA HIS A 70 6.65 8.49 11.52
C HIS A 70 5.99 9.75 10.94
N LEU A 71 5.11 9.59 9.94
CA LEU A 71 4.46 10.70 9.28
C LEU A 71 3.06 10.98 9.85
N PRO A 72 2.58 12.24 9.81
CA PRO A 72 1.26 12.61 10.33
C PRO A 72 0.08 11.89 9.66
N SER A 73 0.28 11.29 8.49
CA SER A 73 -0.74 10.54 7.77
C SER A 73 -0.96 9.12 8.31
N TYR A 74 -0.10 8.64 9.22
CA TYR A 74 -0.29 7.34 9.86
C TYR A 74 -1.33 7.43 10.98
N ALA A 75 -2.52 6.87 10.73
CA ALA A 75 -3.63 6.86 11.68
C ALA A 75 -3.45 5.84 12.82
N GLY A 76 -2.52 4.87 12.67
CA GLY A 76 -2.34 3.79 13.64
C GLY A 76 -3.58 2.91 13.81
N ASN A 77 -3.66 2.25 14.97
CA ASN A 77 -4.82 1.43 15.30
C ASN A 77 -5.93 2.32 15.89
N LEU A 78 -6.92 2.65 15.07
CA LEU A 78 -8.08 3.44 15.48
C LEU A 78 -9.18 2.55 16.08
N PRO A 79 -9.98 3.05 17.04
CA PRO A 79 -11.17 2.34 17.52
C PRO A 79 -12.22 2.17 16.42
N ASP A 80 -12.96 1.05 16.44
CA ASP A 80 -14.03 0.75 15.47
C ASP A 80 -15.10 1.84 15.37
N SER A 81 -15.36 2.55 16.46
CA SER A 81 -16.30 3.68 16.47
C SER A 81 -15.84 4.83 15.57
N VAL A 82 -14.54 5.13 15.56
CA VAL A 82 -13.93 6.15 14.69
C VAL A 82 -13.94 5.66 13.24
N LEU A 83 -13.56 4.40 13.01
CA LEU A 83 -13.61 3.81 11.67
C LEU A 83 -15.03 3.88 11.07
N SER A 84 -16.03 3.51 11.87
CA SER A 84 -17.44 3.54 11.45
C SER A 84 -17.92 4.95 11.13
N GLN A 85 -17.45 5.97 11.84
CA GLN A 85 -17.83 7.36 11.59
C GLN A 85 -17.20 7.91 10.29
N VAL A 86 -15.98 7.50 9.96
CA VAL A 86 -15.24 8.02 8.79
C VAL A 86 -15.54 7.25 7.51
N LEU A 87 -15.91 5.96 7.61
CA LEU A 87 -16.18 5.09 6.46
C LEU A 87 -17.68 4.94 6.12
N ALA A 88 -18.58 5.52 6.92
CA ALA A 88 -20.02 5.57 6.63
C ALA A 88 -20.35 6.62 5.55
#